data_AF-A0A3B9DFV7-F1
#
_entry.id   AF-A0A3B9DFV7-F1
#
_cell.length_a   1.000
_cell.length_b   1.000
_cell.length_c   1.000
_cell.angle_alpha   90.00
_cell.angle_beta   90.00
_cell.angle_gamma   90.00
#
_symmetry.space_group_name_H-M   'P 1'
#
loop_
_entity.id
_entity.type
_entity.pdbx_description
1 polymer ?
#
loop_
_entity_poly.entity_id
_entity_poly.type
_entity_poly.pdbx_seq_one_letter_code
_entity_poly.pdbx_strand_id
1 'polypeptide(L)'
;LEAMVPALTAQAQTAAAPVKRFVGIWHPHGAAPGYWSPVDEGSDFEFSFITKPLESLRDRTVLISGLDSTAAYSTTEEPGGNHARGAVLLSGTRPRRDAVSPYLGVTVDQLIAQKYGQDTLLSSIQLGIEDASHNSGNCNWGYSCAYTNSISWANPTTPLPTEVNPRMAFERMFGDGSSPEERRAGRLQSVSILDSVTREIPRFKKDLGLGDQARLDDYLDNVREIERRIRNATHNPAAEVTAEVPFGIPESKDVHFKIMYDLMVLALQADITRAATLMLGRDLSGTTFPEAGYIGGWHGISHHGDIPANKAGYALVNRYHVENLAYFAKKLQNTPDGDGNLLDHVLIYKGSNMGNSHRHAHEKVPTILLGGIDGTFPGNRHLVFPDNTQRCANLLLSILHMFGIERESIGESTGTVPLV
;
A
#
# COMPACT_ATOMS: atom_id res chain seq x y z
N LEU A 1 31.89 -10.79 -20.80
CA LEU A 1 31.37 -10.61 -19.42
C LEU A 1 29.84 -10.57 -19.48
N GLU A 2 29.21 -11.59 -20.08
CA GLU A 2 27.76 -11.64 -20.35
C GLU A 2 27.00 -12.63 -19.44
N ALA A 3 27.68 -13.22 -18.44
CA ALA A 3 27.13 -14.27 -17.59
C ALA A 3 26.45 -13.75 -16.30
N MET A 4 26.24 -12.43 -16.17
CA MET A 4 25.62 -11.80 -14.98
C MET A 4 24.34 -11.04 -15.33
N VAL A 5 23.62 -11.57 -16.31
CA VAL A 5 22.33 -11.05 -16.75
C VAL A 5 21.27 -11.85 -15.99
N PRO A 6 20.45 -11.23 -15.10
CA PRO A 6 19.38 -11.92 -14.40
C PRO A 6 18.48 -12.66 -15.39
N ALA A 7 17.99 -13.85 -15.03
CA ALA A 7 17.18 -14.71 -15.91
C ALA A 7 15.97 -14.00 -16.56
N LEU A 8 15.50 -12.89 -15.97
CA LEU A 8 14.45 -12.03 -16.53
C LEU A 8 14.86 -11.33 -17.85
N THR A 9 16.14 -11.14 -18.13
CA THR A 9 16.59 -10.46 -19.35
C THR A 9 16.44 -11.36 -20.59
N ALA A 10 16.45 -12.69 -20.41
CA ALA A 10 16.19 -13.63 -21.49
C ALA A 10 14.68 -13.78 -21.78
N GLN A 11 13.81 -13.57 -20.79
CA GLN A 11 12.35 -13.49 -20.98
C GLN A 11 11.87 -12.09 -21.42
N ALA A 12 12.66 -11.04 -21.17
CA ALA A 12 12.40 -9.68 -21.65
C ALA A 12 12.58 -9.50 -23.17
N GLN A 13 13.21 -10.46 -23.87
CA GLN A 13 13.39 -10.41 -25.33
C GLN A 13 12.17 -10.87 -26.14
N THR A 14 11.17 -11.46 -25.49
CA THR A 14 9.83 -11.58 -26.08
C THR A 14 9.02 -10.38 -25.66
N ALA A 15 8.33 -9.72 -26.59
CA ALA A 15 7.35 -8.66 -26.33
C ALA A 15 6.14 -9.20 -25.54
N ALA A 16 6.38 -9.69 -24.33
CA ALA A 16 5.40 -10.06 -23.36
C ALA A 16 4.79 -8.77 -22.81
N ALA A 17 3.46 -8.77 -22.63
CA ALA A 17 2.74 -7.62 -22.11
C ALA A 17 3.45 -7.03 -20.87
N PRO A 18 3.62 -5.70 -20.79
CA PRO A 18 4.38 -5.10 -19.72
C PRO A 18 3.72 -5.36 -18.37
N VAL A 19 4.56 -5.60 -17.36
CA VAL A 19 4.14 -6.09 -16.04
C VAL A 19 3.73 -4.90 -15.17
N LYS A 20 2.44 -4.58 -15.19
CA LYS A 20 1.84 -3.54 -14.34
C LYS A 20 1.93 -3.91 -12.86
N ARG A 21 2.50 -3.01 -12.06
CA ARG A 21 2.60 -3.14 -10.60
C ARG A 21 1.85 -2.02 -9.89
N PHE A 22 1.30 -2.30 -8.71
CA PHE A 22 0.56 -1.34 -7.89
C PHE A 22 1.21 -1.17 -6.53
N VAL A 23 1.29 0.09 -6.06
CA VAL A 23 1.74 0.43 -4.72
C VAL A 23 0.74 1.38 -4.06
N GLY A 24 0.13 0.97 -2.95
CA GLY A 24 -0.73 1.81 -2.12
C GLY A 24 0.00 2.35 -0.89
N ILE A 25 0.06 3.66 -0.69
CA ILE A 25 0.71 4.28 0.47
C ILE A 25 -0.30 5.09 1.25
N TRP A 26 -0.57 4.69 2.48
CA TRP A 26 -1.47 5.41 3.38
C TRP A 26 -0.68 6.20 4.43
N HIS A 27 -1.15 7.41 4.72
CA HIS A 27 -0.71 8.16 5.90
C HIS A 27 -1.90 8.60 6.75
N PRO A 28 -1.75 8.58 8.08
CA PRO A 28 -2.76 9.13 8.98
C PRO A 28 -2.81 10.66 8.87
N HIS A 29 -3.85 11.23 9.47
CA HIS A 29 -3.94 12.65 9.80
C HIS A 29 -4.00 13.67 8.64
N GLY A 30 -4.17 13.22 7.39
CA GLY A 30 -4.31 14.14 6.26
C GLY A 30 -3.09 15.02 6.01
N ALA A 31 -3.32 16.29 5.66
CA ALA A 31 -2.26 17.25 5.38
C ALA A 31 -2.58 18.64 5.91
N ALA A 32 -1.53 19.44 6.16
CA ALA A 32 -1.68 20.81 6.62
C ALA A 32 -2.45 21.69 5.58
N PRO A 33 -3.58 22.32 5.97
CA PRO A 33 -4.36 23.15 5.07
C PRO A 33 -3.55 24.32 4.52
N GLY A 34 -3.63 24.54 3.21
CA GLY A 34 -2.90 25.60 2.50
C GLY A 34 -1.46 25.26 2.11
N TYR A 35 -0.95 24.08 2.47
CA TYR A 35 0.41 23.64 2.12
C TYR A 35 0.43 22.43 1.17
N TRP A 36 -0.72 21.78 0.93
CA TRP A 36 -0.83 20.53 0.15
C TRP A 36 -1.09 20.73 -1.34
N SER A 37 -2.16 21.42 -1.72
CA SER A 37 -2.56 21.54 -3.12
C SER A 37 -1.82 22.68 -3.84
N PRO A 38 -1.38 22.48 -5.09
CA PRO A 38 -1.07 23.59 -6.00
C PRO A 38 -2.28 24.52 -6.18
N VAL A 39 -2.03 25.75 -6.64
CA VAL A 39 -3.08 26.73 -6.93
C VAL A 39 -3.68 26.49 -8.32
N ASP A 40 -2.82 26.40 -9.34
CA ASP A 40 -3.24 26.31 -10.73
C ASP A 40 -3.51 24.86 -11.17
N GLU A 41 -4.54 24.66 -12.00
CA GLU A 41 -4.85 23.37 -12.65
C GLU A 41 -3.99 23.16 -13.92
N GLY A 42 -3.83 21.90 -14.34
CA GLY A 42 -3.21 21.57 -15.63
C GLY A 42 -1.73 21.18 -15.49
N SER A 43 -0.90 21.58 -16.45
CA SER A 43 0.53 21.18 -16.53
C SER A 43 1.51 22.25 -16.02
N ASP A 44 1.06 23.50 -15.94
CA ASP A 44 1.92 24.66 -15.66
C ASP A 44 1.87 25.09 -14.18
N PHE A 45 1.39 24.20 -13.31
CA PHE A 45 1.27 24.44 -11.89
C PHE A 45 2.63 24.47 -11.18
N GLU A 46 2.71 25.29 -10.13
CA GLU A 46 3.79 25.24 -9.16
C GLU A 46 3.49 24.25 -8.05
N PHE A 47 4.45 23.36 -7.74
CA PHE A 47 4.32 22.46 -6.61
C PHE A 47 4.22 23.23 -5.29
N SER A 48 3.26 22.84 -4.45
CA SER A 48 3.06 23.37 -3.10
C SER A 48 4.22 23.00 -2.16
N PHE A 49 4.30 23.64 -0.99
CA PHE A 49 5.35 23.34 -0.01
C PHE A 49 5.47 21.85 0.34
N ILE A 50 4.35 21.14 0.54
CA ILE A 50 4.40 19.70 0.87
C ILE A 50 4.79 18.86 -0.34
N THR A 51 4.34 19.22 -1.55
CA THR A 51 4.52 18.40 -2.76
C THR A 51 5.79 18.70 -3.55
N LYS A 52 6.46 19.83 -3.29
CA LYS A 52 7.71 20.27 -3.94
C LYS A 52 8.80 19.20 -4.05
N PRO A 53 9.01 18.27 -3.10
CA PRO A 53 10.00 17.21 -3.27
C PRO A 53 9.81 16.33 -4.52
N LEU A 54 8.59 16.28 -5.08
CA LEU A 54 8.26 15.54 -6.30
C LEU A 54 8.55 16.31 -7.59
N GLU A 55 9.01 17.57 -7.53
CA GLU A 55 9.21 18.40 -8.72
C GLU A 55 10.22 17.80 -9.71
N SER A 56 11.28 17.14 -9.22
CA SER A 56 12.23 16.42 -10.10
C SER A 56 11.63 15.18 -10.79
N LEU A 57 10.42 14.78 -10.39
CA LEU A 57 9.63 13.67 -10.94
C LEU A 57 8.34 14.19 -11.59
N ARG A 58 8.31 15.47 -12.00
CA ARG A 58 7.13 16.14 -12.57
C ARG A 58 6.45 15.31 -13.65
N ASP A 59 7.21 14.80 -14.61
CA ASP A 59 6.69 14.02 -15.75
C ASP A 59 6.09 12.66 -15.38
N ARG A 60 6.21 12.25 -14.11
CA ARG A 60 5.61 11.04 -13.55
C ARG A 60 4.56 11.33 -12.48
N THR A 61 4.33 12.59 -12.13
CA THR A 61 3.48 12.98 -11.00
C THR A 61 2.14 13.53 -11.47
N VAL A 62 1.06 13.05 -10.85
CA VAL A 62 -0.27 13.67 -10.92
C VAL A 62 -0.74 14.01 -9.51
N LEU A 63 -1.01 15.30 -9.29
CA LEU A 63 -1.62 15.80 -8.06
C LEU A 63 -3.14 15.90 -8.27
N ILE A 64 -3.93 15.54 -7.25
CA ILE A 64 -5.38 15.62 -7.34
C ILE A 64 -5.93 16.40 -6.15
N SER A 65 -6.72 17.42 -6.43
CA SER A 65 -7.41 18.26 -5.45
C SER A 65 -8.93 18.12 -5.56
N GLY A 66 -9.62 18.21 -4.43
CA GLY A 66 -11.09 18.17 -4.38
C GLY A 66 -11.71 16.77 -4.31
N LEU A 67 -10.92 15.73 -4.03
CA LEU A 67 -11.45 14.39 -3.74
C LEU A 67 -11.92 14.27 -2.29
N ASP A 68 -13.09 13.68 -2.10
CA ASP A 68 -13.66 13.44 -0.79
C ASP A 68 -13.69 11.96 -0.43
N SER A 69 -13.34 11.65 0.82
CA SER A 69 -13.43 10.31 1.39
C SER A 69 -14.81 10.09 2.02
N THR A 70 -15.87 10.08 1.20
CA THR A 70 -17.28 10.02 1.62
C THR A 70 -17.61 8.83 2.54
N ALA A 71 -16.96 7.70 2.31
CA ALA A 71 -17.06 6.49 3.14
C ALA A 71 -16.61 6.71 4.60
N ALA A 72 -15.84 7.77 4.86
CA ALA A 72 -15.33 8.12 6.18
C ALA A 72 -16.15 9.20 6.90
N TYR A 73 -17.09 9.86 6.22
CA TYR A 73 -17.89 10.95 6.79
C TYR A 73 -18.55 10.55 8.11
N SER A 74 -18.61 11.49 9.04
CA SER A 74 -19.47 11.34 10.20
C SER A 74 -20.94 11.34 9.78
N THR A 75 -21.77 10.62 10.53
CA THR A 75 -23.22 10.62 10.38
C THR A 75 -23.86 11.06 11.68
N THR A 76 -25.18 11.29 11.67
CA THR A 76 -25.95 11.55 12.89
C THR A 76 -25.86 10.39 13.89
N GLU A 77 -25.77 9.16 13.41
CA GLU A 77 -25.66 7.94 14.23
C GLU A 77 -24.23 7.64 14.67
N GLU A 78 -23.25 8.15 13.92
CA GLU A 78 -21.82 7.94 14.12
C GLU A 78 -21.04 9.25 14.00
N PRO A 79 -21.25 10.20 14.93
CA PRO A 79 -20.64 11.53 14.86
C PRO A 79 -19.13 11.51 15.11
N GLY A 80 -18.61 10.44 15.72
CA GLY A 80 -17.19 10.24 15.99
C GLY A 80 -16.58 9.03 15.25
N GLY A 81 -15.44 8.55 15.74
CA GLY A 81 -14.76 7.37 15.16
C GLY A 81 -13.91 7.66 13.93
N ASN A 82 -13.65 8.93 13.60
CA ASN A 82 -12.93 9.32 12.37
C ASN A 82 -11.53 8.68 12.25
N HIS A 83 -10.85 8.47 13.38
CA HIS A 83 -9.56 7.78 13.48
C HIS A 83 -9.65 6.25 13.28
N ALA A 84 -10.84 5.67 13.29
CA ALA A 84 -11.08 4.24 13.06
C ALA A 84 -11.55 3.94 11.63
N ARG A 85 -11.45 4.91 10.72
CA ARG A 85 -11.91 4.81 9.33
C ARG A 85 -10.76 4.95 8.31
N GLY A 86 -9.52 4.62 8.70
CA GLY A 86 -8.34 4.73 7.82
C GLY A 86 -8.40 3.81 6.59
N ALA A 87 -8.90 2.58 6.76
CA ALA A 87 -8.99 1.54 5.72
C ALA A 87 -9.90 1.89 4.51
N VAL A 88 -10.65 3.00 4.59
CA VAL A 88 -11.47 3.50 3.48
C VAL A 88 -10.64 3.89 2.26
N LEU A 89 -9.35 4.26 2.43
CA LEU A 89 -8.52 4.80 1.34
C LEU A 89 -8.46 3.85 0.13
N LEU A 90 -8.28 2.56 0.40
CA LEU A 90 -8.10 1.53 -0.63
C LEU A 90 -9.37 0.73 -0.92
N SER A 91 -10.42 0.83 -0.09
CA SER A 91 -11.68 0.10 -0.27
C SER A 91 -12.81 0.97 -0.82
N GLY A 92 -12.76 2.28 -0.60
CA GLY A 92 -13.87 3.20 -0.87
C GLY A 92 -15.16 2.84 -0.11
N THR A 93 -15.10 1.97 0.90
CA THR A 93 -16.26 1.36 1.57
C THR A 93 -16.33 1.84 3.01
N ARG A 94 -17.53 2.18 3.50
CA ARG A 94 -17.72 2.54 4.92
C ARG A 94 -17.48 1.31 5.81
N PRO A 95 -16.56 1.36 6.79
CA PRO A 95 -16.35 0.26 7.72
C PRO A 95 -17.60 0.06 8.59
N ARG A 96 -17.96 -1.20 8.86
CA ARG A 96 -19.02 -1.51 9.81
C ARG A 96 -18.57 -1.16 11.23
N ARG A 97 -19.37 -0.38 11.95
CA ARG A 97 -19.17 -0.10 13.38
C ARG A 97 -19.56 -1.31 14.22
N ASP A 98 -18.65 -2.27 14.26
CA ASP A 98 -18.71 -3.46 15.11
C ASP A 98 -17.26 -3.82 15.51
N ALA A 99 -16.98 -3.81 16.81
CA ALA A 99 -15.65 -4.08 17.34
C ALA A 99 -15.23 -5.55 17.20
N VAL A 100 -16.19 -6.46 17.18
CA VAL A 100 -15.96 -7.92 17.23
C VAL A 100 -15.98 -8.52 15.84
N SER A 101 -16.92 -8.09 14.99
CA SER A 101 -17.11 -8.62 13.64
C SER A 101 -16.83 -7.52 12.62
N PRO A 102 -15.56 -7.23 12.30
CA PRO A 102 -15.27 -6.19 11.34
C PRO A 102 -15.73 -6.60 9.94
N TYR A 103 -16.18 -5.63 9.16
CA TYR A 103 -16.63 -5.77 7.79
C TYR A 103 -16.32 -4.51 6.99
N LEU A 104 -15.61 -4.67 5.88
CA LEU A 104 -15.28 -3.61 4.91
C LEU A 104 -15.66 -4.10 3.50
N GLY A 105 -14.91 -3.67 2.48
CA GLY A 105 -14.93 -4.20 1.13
C GLY A 105 -13.51 -4.64 0.74
N VAL A 106 -13.41 -5.46 -0.32
CA VAL A 106 -12.13 -5.84 -0.91
C VAL A 106 -11.41 -4.57 -1.37
N THR A 107 -10.12 -4.46 -1.04
CA THR A 107 -9.34 -3.27 -1.38
C THR A 107 -8.74 -3.35 -2.79
N VAL A 108 -8.49 -2.19 -3.40
CA VAL A 108 -8.00 -2.07 -4.79
C VAL A 108 -6.69 -2.84 -5.01
N ASP A 109 -5.78 -2.82 -4.04
CA ASP A 109 -4.51 -3.55 -4.07
C ASP A 109 -4.74 -5.07 -4.13
N GLN A 110 -5.77 -5.56 -3.43
CA GLN A 110 -6.09 -6.99 -3.40
C GLN A 110 -6.84 -7.43 -4.66
N LEU A 111 -7.69 -6.58 -5.24
CA LEU A 111 -8.28 -6.84 -6.56
C LEU A 111 -7.20 -6.89 -7.65
N ILE A 112 -6.19 -6.01 -7.57
CA ILE A 112 -5.04 -6.04 -8.48
C ILE A 112 -4.19 -7.29 -8.24
N ALA A 113 -3.91 -7.64 -6.97
CA ALA A 113 -3.17 -8.86 -6.61
C ALA A 113 -3.86 -10.14 -7.10
N GLN A 114 -5.20 -10.19 -7.07
CA GLN A 114 -5.97 -11.33 -7.61
C GLN A 114 -5.70 -11.53 -9.11
N LYS A 115 -5.53 -10.47 -9.88
CA LYS A 115 -5.24 -10.54 -11.32
C LYS A 115 -3.76 -10.73 -11.63
N TYR A 116 -2.89 -9.91 -11.04
CA TYR A 116 -1.47 -9.82 -11.40
C TYR A 116 -0.55 -10.64 -10.50
N GLY A 117 -0.97 -11.00 -9.29
CA GLY A 117 -0.15 -11.70 -8.30
C GLY A 117 -0.15 -13.22 -8.42
N GLN A 118 -0.81 -13.81 -9.43
CA GLN A 118 -0.88 -15.26 -9.59
C GLN A 118 0.46 -15.88 -9.99
N ASP A 119 1.29 -15.14 -10.72
CA ASP A 119 2.58 -15.60 -11.23
C ASP A 119 3.76 -15.23 -10.32
N THR A 120 3.52 -14.51 -9.23
CA THR A 120 4.56 -14.05 -8.29
C THR A 120 4.65 -14.92 -7.04
N LEU A 121 5.76 -14.86 -6.31
CA LEU A 121 5.93 -15.61 -5.07
C LEU A 121 4.89 -15.20 -4.02
N LEU A 122 4.67 -13.90 -3.84
CA LEU A 122 3.67 -13.33 -2.96
C LEU A 122 2.65 -12.58 -3.80
N SER A 123 1.35 -12.89 -3.63
CA SER A 123 0.29 -12.19 -4.34
C SER A 123 0.28 -10.68 -4.03
N SER A 124 0.53 -10.34 -2.77
CA SER A 124 0.79 -8.98 -2.30
C SER A 124 1.66 -8.95 -1.03
N ILE A 125 2.20 -7.78 -0.70
CA ILE A 125 2.89 -7.51 0.56
C ILE A 125 2.25 -6.31 1.29
N GLN A 126 2.09 -6.43 2.60
CA GLN A 126 1.56 -5.38 3.48
C GLN A 126 2.64 -4.98 4.47
N LEU A 127 3.15 -3.76 4.35
CA LEU A 127 4.22 -3.22 5.18
C LEU A 127 3.71 -2.05 6.02
N GLY A 128 4.38 -1.77 7.13
CA GLY A 128 4.09 -0.63 7.98
C GLY A 128 5.31 -0.12 8.73
N ILE A 129 5.19 1.05 9.34
CA ILE A 129 6.30 1.70 10.07
C ILE A 129 6.11 1.66 11.59
N GLU A 130 4.86 1.47 12.03
CA GLU A 130 4.45 1.50 13.43
C GLU A 130 3.76 0.20 13.84
N ASP A 131 4.20 -0.35 14.96
CA ASP A 131 3.74 -1.63 15.50
C ASP A 131 2.25 -1.62 15.89
N ALA A 132 1.60 -2.76 15.64
CA ALA A 132 0.21 -3.06 15.95
C ALA A 132 -0.07 -3.58 17.35
N SER A 133 0.96 -4.04 18.04
CA SER A 133 0.86 -4.91 19.22
C SER A 133 0.01 -4.36 20.37
N HIS A 134 -0.22 -3.04 20.44
CA HIS A 134 -0.90 -2.39 21.56
C HIS A 134 -2.40 -2.09 21.32
N ASN A 135 -2.94 -2.29 20.12
CA ASN A 135 -4.34 -1.96 19.78
C ASN A 135 -5.08 -3.19 19.24
N SER A 136 -5.63 -4.02 20.14
CA SER A 136 -6.43 -5.18 19.78
C SER A 136 -7.85 -5.09 20.35
N GLY A 137 -8.82 -5.64 19.60
CA GLY A 137 -10.23 -5.64 19.98
C GLY A 137 -10.96 -4.35 19.58
N ASN A 138 -11.24 -3.49 20.55
CA ASN A 138 -12.11 -2.33 20.39
C ASN A 138 -11.30 -1.05 20.27
N CYS A 139 -11.43 -0.39 19.12
CA CYS A 139 -10.90 0.93 18.88
C CYS A 139 -12.00 1.98 19.07
N ASN A 140 -11.64 3.27 18.96
CA ASN A 140 -12.53 4.38 19.26
C ASN A 140 -13.93 4.22 18.63
N TRP A 141 -14.96 4.53 19.42
CA TRP A 141 -16.37 4.55 18.98
C TRP A 141 -16.96 3.21 18.56
N GLY A 142 -16.47 2.08 19.08
CA GLY A 142 -17.08 0.76 18.84
C GLY A 142 -16.70 0.15 17.50
N TYR A 143 -15.67 0.70 16.85
CA TYR A 143 -15.06 0.15 15.66
C TYR A 143 -14.00 -0.88 16.02
N SER A 144 -13.81 -1.88 15.17
CA SER A 144 -12.70 -2.82 15.32
C SER A 144 -11.37 -2.13 15.05
N CYS A 145 -10.35 -2.48 15.84
CA CYS A 145 -8.96 -2.05 15.55
C CYS A 145 -8.41 -2.63 14.24
N ALA A 146 -9.09 -3.59 13.60
CA ALA A 146 -8.73 -4.04 12.26
C ALA A 146 -8.63 -2.87 11.26
N TYR A 147 -9.52 -1.87 11.34
CA TYR A 147 -9.54 -0.73 10.41
C TYR A 147 -8.41 0.28 10.63
N THR A 148 -7.79 0.28 11.83
CA THR A 148 -6.62 1.12 12.15
C THR A 148 -5.30 0.39 11.93
N ASN A 149 -5.34 -0.94 11.94
CA ASN A 149 -4.16 -1.80 11.87
C ASN A 149 -3.94 -2.37 10.46
N SER A 150 -4.92 -2.24 9.56
CA SER A 150 -4.88 -2.84 8.22
C SER A 150 -5.66 -1.99 7.23
N ILE A 151 -4.98 -1.54 6.18
CA ILE A 151 -5.60 -0.84 5.04
C ILE A 151 -5.90 -1.78 3.86
N SER A 152 -5.37 -3.00 3.87
CA SER A 152 -5.56 -4.02 2.85
C SER A 152 -6.51 -5.10 3.34
N TRP A 153 -7.51 -5.46 2.54
CA TRP A 153 -8.54 -6.42 2.88
C TRP A 153 -8.73 -7.38 1.71
N ALA A 154 -8.38 -8.65 1.92
CA ALA A 154 -8.45 -9.69 0.88
C ALA A 154 -9.90 -10.02 0.51
N ASN A 155 -10.79 -9.93 1.50
CA ASN A 155 -12.23 -10.04 1.37
C ASN A 155 -12.89 -9.14 2.45
N PRO A 156 -14.23 -8.95 2.44
CA PRO A 156 -14.91 -8.07 3.39
C PRO A 156 -14.63 -8.34 4.88
N THR A 157 -14.21 -9.54 5.26
CA THR A 157 -14.01 -9.97 6.65
C THR A 157 -12.56 -10.30 6.99
N THR A 158 -11.64 -10.26 6.02
CA THR A 158 -10.24 -10.67 6.21
C THR A 158 -9.29 -9.49 6.00
N PRO A 159 -8.96 -8.74 7.07
CA PRO A 159 -7.89 -7.76 7.03
C PRO A 159 -6.53 -8.44 6.86
N LEU A 160 -5.62 -7.79 6.14
CA LEU A 160 -4.24 -8.22 6.00
C LEU A 160 -3.33 -7.35 6.89
N PRO A 161 -2.71 -7.93 7.95
CA PRO A 161 -1.88 -7.17 8.87
C PRO A 161 -0.58 -6.70 8.20
N THR A 162 -0.09 -5.55 8.65
CA THR A 162 1.18 -4.99 8.19
C THR A 162 2.37 -5.61 8.91
N GLU A 163 3.41 -5.98 8.16
CA GLU A 163 4.72 -6.29 8.71
C GLU A 163 5.52 -5.01 8.94
N VAL A 164 6.02 -4.82 10.16
CA VAL A 164 6.76 -3.61 10.57
C VAL A 164 8.22 -3.90 10.86
N ASN A 165 8.62 -5.16 10.88
CA ASN A 165 9.99 -5.58 11.08
C ASN A 165 10.65 -5.86 9.71
N PRO A 166 11.63 -5.04 9.30
CA PRO A 166 12.35 -5.25 8.04
C PRO A 166 12.95 -6.64 7.86
N ARG A 167 13.42 -7.27 8.95
CA ARG A 167 13.98 -8.63 8.90
C ARG A 167 12.90 -9.65 8.53
N MET A 168 11.74 -9.57 9.18
CA MET A 168 10.61 -10.47 8.90
C MET A 168 10.03 -10.22 7.50
N ALA A 169 9.97 -8.96 7.07
CA ALA A 169 9.58 -8.62 5.70
C ALA A 169 10.55 -9.23 4.67
N PHE A 170 11.86 -9.11 4.90
CA PHE A 170 12.90 -9.69 4.04
C PHE A 170 12.80 -11.22 4.00
N GLU A 171 12.73 -11.88 5.15
CA GLU A 171 12.64 -13.36 5.25
C GLU A 171 11.37 -13.89 4.56
N ARG A 172 10.25 -13.16 4.67
CA ARG A 172 9.00 -13.51 3.96
C ARG A 172 9.15 -13.43 2.44
N MET A 173 9.95 -12.49 1.93
CA MET A 173 10.15 -12.28 0.49
C MET A 173 11.24 -13.20 -0.09
N PHE A 174 12.32 -13.42 0.65
CA PHE A 174 13.54 -14.04 0.12
C PHE A 174 13.91 -15.36 0.80
N GLY A 175 13.20 -15.76 1.87
CA GLY A 175 13.52 -16.92 2.70
C GLY A 175 14.46 -16.60 3.87
N ASP A 176 14.49 -17.50 4.86
CA ASP A 176 15.42 -17.46 6.00
C ASP A 176 16.77 -18.09 5.64
N GLY A 177 17.86 -17.56 6.19
CA GLY A 177 19.22 -17.96 5.87
C GLY A 177 20.14 -16.77 5.56
N SER A 178 21.39 -16.89 5.98
CA SER A 178 22.42 -15.88 5.80
C SER A 178 22.96 -15.84 4.37
N SER A 179 22.95 -16.98 3.67
CA SER A 179 23.35 -17.07 2.26
C SER A 179 22.17 -17.36 1.31
N PRO A 180 22.28 -17.02 0.01
CA PRO A 180 21.31 -17.42 -1.00
C PRO A 180 21.05 -18.94 -1.04
N GLU A 181 22.09 -19.75 -0.81
CA GLU A 181 22.01 -21.21 -0.79
C GLU A 181 21.18 -21.72 0.39
N GLU A 182 21.38 -21.17 1.59
CA GLU A 182 20.59 -21.49 2.78
C GLU A 182 19.12 -21.14 2.57
N ARG A 183 18.85 -19.94 2.02
CA ARG A 183 17.49 -19.50 1.69
C ARG A 183 16.82 -20.42 0.68
N ARG A 184 17.56 -20.87 -0.33
CA ARG A 184 17.06 -21.81 -1.35
C ARG A 184 16.75 -23.19 -0.74
N ALA A 185 17.63 -23.71 0.11
CA ALA A 185 17.43 -24.99 0.78
C ALA A 185 16.19 -24.97 1.69
N GLY A 186 16.01 -23.90 2.48
CA GLY A 186 14.83 -23.73 3.34
C GLY A 186 13.51 -23.67 2.55
N ARG A 187 13.50 -23.00 1.39
CA ARG A 187 12.34 -22.99 0.49
C ARG A 187 12.00 -24.40 -0.01
N LEU A 188 12.99 -25.15 -0.50
CA LEU A 188 12.79 -26.51 -1.00
C LEU A 188 12.29 -27.47 0.08
N GLN A 189 12.77 -27.34 1.31
CA GLN A 189 12.28 -28.14 2.43
C GLN A 189 10.80 -27.84 2.75
N SER A 190 10.41 -26.56 2.70
CA SER A 190 9.02 -26.15 2.90
C SER A 190 8.09 -26.76 1.84
N VAL A 191 8.53 -26.84 0.57
CA VAL A 191 7.80 -27.53 -0.52
C VAL A 191 7.43 -28.96 -0.14
N SER A 192 8.42 -29.71 0.34
CA SER A 192 8.24 -31.13 0.66
C SER A 192 7.27 -31.36 1.83
N ILE A 193 7.26 -30.47 2.82
CA ILE A 193 6.36 -30.58 3.98
C ILE A 193 4.92 -30.33 3.56
N LEU A 194 4.69 -29.29 2.76
CA LEU A 194 3.34 -28.90 2.35
C LEU A 194 2.70 -29.93 1.40
N ASP A 195 3.47 -30.47 0.45
CA ASP A 195 2.99 -31.56 -0.42
C ASP A 195 2.59 -32.83 0.37
N SER A 196 3.20 -33.06 1.54
CA SER A 196 2.78 -34.12 2.45
C SER A 196 1.44 -33.78 3.13
N VAL A 197 1.27 -32.54 3.60
CA VAL A 197 0.06 -32.10 4.31
C VAL A 197 -1.16 -32.07 3.37
N THR A 198 -1.03 -31.51 2.16
CA THR A 198 -2.19 -31.38 1.25
C THR A 198 -2.72 -32.73 0.77
N ARG A 199 -1.88 -33.77 0.71
CA ARG A 199 -2.31 -35.13 0.37
C ARG A 199 -3.22 -35.76 1.44
N GLU A 200 -3.16 -35.30 2.68
CA GLU A 200 -3.96 -35.84 3.79
C GLU A 200 -5.30 -35.11 4.00
N ILE A 201 -5.38 -33.82 3.68
CA ILE A 201 -6.57 -32.99 3.96
C ILE A 201 -7.88 -33.52 3.30
N PRO A 202 -7.90 -33.98 2.04
CA PRO A 202 -9.13 -34.47 1.41
C PRO A 202 -9.75 -35.69 2.11
N ARG A 203 -8.94 -36.49 2.82
CA ARG A 203 -9.43 -37.60 3.63
C ARG A 203 -10.08 -37.08 4.92
N PHE A 204 -9.42 -36.13 5.58
CA PHE A 204 -9.92 -35.51 6.81
C PHE A 204 -11.21 -34.71 6.61
N LYS A 205 -11.38 -34.01 5.47
CA LYS A 205 -12.59 -33.22 5.18
C LYS A 205 -13.87 -34.04 5.16
N LYS A 206 -13.81 -35.33 4.80
CA LYS A 206 -14.99 -36.20 4.68
C LYS A 206 -15.66 -36.50 6.02
N ASP A 207 -14.90 -36.39 7.11
CA ASP A 207 -15.36 -36.77 8.45
C ASP A 207 -15.81 -35.57 9.29
N LEU A 208 -15.76 -34.35 8.73
CA LEU A 208 -16.10 -33.10 9.42
C LEU A 208 -17.55 -32.67 9.20
N GLY A 209 -18.15 -32.06 10.25
CA GLY A 209 -19.45 -31.37 10.15
C GLY A 209 -19.36 -30.06 9.38
N LEU A 210 -20.50 -29.54 8.91
CA LEU A 210 -20.58 -28.37 8.00
C LEU A 210 -19.87 -27.10 8.52
N GLY A 211 -19.90 -26.82 9.82
CA GLY A 211 -19.22 -25.67 10.41
C GLY A 211 -17.69 -25.79 10.39
N ASP A 212 -17.16 -27.01 10.58
CA ASP A 212 -15.72 -27.27 10.53
C ASP A 212 -15.22 -27.40 9.09
N GLN A 213 -16.09 -27.80 8.15
CA GLN A 213 -15.79 -27.75 6.72
C GLN A 213 -15.54 -26.31 6.24
N ALA A 214 -16.32 -25.33 6.71
CA ALA A 214 -16.10 -23.93 6.35
C ALA A 214 -14.74 -23.40 6.86
N ARG A 215 -14.37 -23.72 8.11
CA ARG A 215 -13.04 -23.38 8.66
C ARG A 215 -11.92 -24.10 7.93
N LEU A 216 -12.14 -25.35 7.55
CA LEU A 216 -11.18 -26.12 6.78
C LEU A 216 -11.04 -25.56 5.36
N ASP A 217 -12.09 -24.99 4.77
CA ASP A 217 -12.03 -24.33 3.47
C ASP A 217 -11.21 -23.04 3.53
N ASP A 218 -11.37 -22.21 4.56
CA ASP A 218 -10.48 -21.06 4.80
C ASP A 218 -9.01 -21.51 4.97
N TYR A 219 -8.77 -22.62 5.67
CA TYR A 219 -7.44 -23.19 5.82
C TYR A 219 -6.89 -23.74 4.49
N LEU A 220 -7.72 -24.41 3.70
CA LEU A 220 -7.36 -24.97 2.40
C LEU A 220 -7.04 -23.89 1.37
N ASP A 221 -7.73 -22.76 1.40
CA ASP A 221 -7.40 -21.62 0.56
C ASP A 221 -6.03 -21.02 0.93
N ASN A 222 -5.69 -20.99 2.23
CA ASN A 222 -4.33 -20.67 2.67
C ASN A 222 -3.30 -21.71 2.19
N VAL A 223 -3.61 -23.01 2.25
CA VAL A 223 -2.71 -24.08 1.75
C VAL A 223 -2.50 -23.96 0.24
N ARG A 224 -3.56 -23.73 -0.55
CA ARG A 224 -3.47 -23.51 -2.00
C ARG A 224 -2.62 -22.31 -2.36
N GLU A 225 -2.77 -21.22 -1.61
CA GLU A 225 -1.91 -20.05 -1.77
C GLU A 225 -0.45 -20.43 -1.53
N ILE A 226 -0.14 -21.17 -0.46
CA ILE A 226 1.22 -21.64 -0.19
C ILE A 226 1.75 -22.57 -1.30
N GLU A 227 0.95 -23.52 -1.79
CA GLU A 227 1.33 -24.39 -2.92
C GLU A 227 1.62 -23.59 -4.20
N ARG A 228 0.84 -22.53 -4.45
CA ARG A 228 1.10 -21.58 -5.54
C ARG A 228 2.46 -20.89 -5.32
N ARG A 229 2.75 -20.40 -4.11
CA ARG A 229 4.06 -19.79 -3.79
C ARG A 229 5.21 -20.75 -4.06
N ILE A 230 5.04 -22.00 -3.66
CA ILE A 230 6.01 -23.08 -3.87
C ILE A 230 6.27 -23.32 -5.36
N ARG A 231 5.21 -23.47 -6.16
CA ARG A 231 5.33 -23.67 -7.61
C ARG A 231 5.99 -22.47 -8.28
N ASN A 232 5.66 -21.25 -7.83
CA ASN A 232 6.28 -20.05 -8.37
C ASN A 232 7.74 -19.92 -7.93
N ALA A 233 8.10 -20.32 -6.71
CA ALA A 233 9.49 -20.36 -6.24
C ALA A 233 10.37 -21.34 -7.02
N THR A 234 9.79 -22.39 -7.61
CA THR A 234 10.53 -23.34 -8.45
C THR A 234 10.64 -22.89 -9.91
N HIS A 235 9.67 -22.13 -10.43
CA HIS A 235 9.62 -21.65 -11.81
C HIS A 235 10.19 -20.24 -12.03
N ASN A 236 10.17 -19.42 -10.99
CA ASN A 236 10.71 -18.08 -10.98
C ASN A 236 11.91 -18.03 -10.02
N PRO A 237 13.12 -18.38 -10.48
CA PRO A 237 14.33 -18.22 -9.67
C PRO A 237 14.69 -16.75 -9.41
N ALA A 238 13.87 -15.77 -9.83
CA ALA A 238 14.05 -14.37 -9.48
C ALA A 238 14.00 -14.21 -7.94
N ALA A 239 15.02 -13.71 -7.28
CA ALA A 239 16.40 -13.51 -7.69
C ALA A 239 17.25 -13.91 -6.48
N GLU A 240 18.44 -14.48 -6.70
CA GLU A 240 19.50 -14.46 -5.70
C GLU A 240 19.94 -12.99 -5.52
N VAL A 241 19.08 -12.19 -4.90
CA VAL A 241 19.43 -10.81 -4.57
C VAL A 241 20.51 -10.89 -3.52
N THR A 242 21.71 -10.45 -3.88
CA THR A 242 22.79 -10.17 -2.95
C THR A 242 22.47 -8.87 -2.20
N ALA A 243 21.41 -8.90 -1.40
CA ALA A 243 21.04 -7.83 -0.50
C ALA A 243 21.45 -8.21 0.93
N GLU A 244 21.93 -7.22 1.68
CA GLU A 244 22.20 -7.40 3.10
C GLU A 244 20.88 -7.64 3.85
N VAL A 245 20.89 -8.65 4.73
CA VAL A 245 19.73 -8.98 5.55
C VAL A 245 19.57 -7.92 6.65
N PRO A 246 18.42 -7.25 6.77
CA PRO A 246 18.19 -6.30 7.85
C PRO A 246 18.23 -6.97 9.22
N PHE A 247 18.76 -6.28 10.24
CA PHE A 247 18.86 -6.83 11.59
C PHE A 247 17.51 -6.87 12.33
N GLY A 248 16.62 -5.90 12.07
CA GLY A 248 15.33 -5.76 12.75
C GLY A 248 14.74 -4.35 12.56
N ILE A 249 13.92 -3.91 13.53
CA ILE A 249 13.37 -2.55 13.55
C ILE A 249 14.47 -1.57 13.99
N PRO A 250 14.87 -0.60 13.14
CA PRO A 250 15.87 0.39 13.53
C PRO A 250 15.29 1.45 14.47
N GLU A 251 16.15 2.09 15.26
CA GLU A 251 15.76 3.17 16.18
C GLU A 251 15.32 4.43 15.43
N SER A 252 16.08 4.85 14.41
CA SER A 252 15.71 5.98 13.56
C SER A 252 14.56 5.61 12.64
N LYS A 253 13.50 6.43 12.67
CA LYS A 253 12.36 6.28 11.76
C LYS A 253 12.72 6.59 10.32
N ASP A 254 13.62 7.55 10.08
CA ASP A 254 14.15 7.82 8.74
C ASP A 254 14.82 6.59 8.13
N VAL A 255 15.68 5.91 8.90
CA VAL A 255 16.28 4.64 8.48
C VAL A 255 15.19 3.58 8.25
N HIS A 256 14.18 3.52 9.12
CA HIS A 256 13.09 2.55 8.96
C HIS A 256 12.30 2.75 7.65
N PHE A 257 11.89 3.99 7.35
CA PHE A 257 11.19 4.30 6.10
C PHE A 257 12.01 3.89 4.89
N LYS A 258 13.30 4.26 4.86
CA LYS A 258 14.19 3.96 3.74
C LYS A 258 14.36 2.46 3.54
N ILE A 259 14.55 1.69 4.61
CA ILE A 259 14.64 0.22 4.52
C ILE A 259 13.33 -0.37 3.99
N MET A 260 12.16 0.05 4.47
CA MET A 260 10.89 -0.48 3.98
C MET A 260 10.64 -0.15 2.51
N TYR A 261 10.96 1.08 2.07
CA TYR A 261 10.92 1.44 0.66
C TYR A 261 11.92 0.64 -0.18
N ASP A 262 13.15 0.44 0.32
CA ASP A 262 14.16 -0.35 -0.36
C ASP A 262 13.72 -1.81 -0.53
N LEU A 263 13.11 -2.41 0.50
CA LEU A 263 12.51 -3.74 0.41
C LEU A 263 11.40 -3.81 -0.64
N MET A 264 10.56 -2.77 -0.75
CA MET A 264 9.57 -2.69 -1.82
C MET A 264 10.22 -2.62 -3.21
N VAL A 265 11.28 -1.83 -3.39
CA VAL A 265 12.03 -1.79 -4.66
C VAL A 265 12.57 -3.19 -5.00
N LEU A 266 13.21 -3.86 -4.04
CA LEU A 266 13.74 -5.21 -4.23
C LEU A 266 12.64 -6.22 -4.56
N ALA A 267 11.50 -6.16 -3.88
CA ALA A 267 10.38 -7.05 -4.14
C ALA A 267 9.80 -6.88 -5.55
N LEU A 268 9.70 -5.64 -6.03
CA LEU A 268 9.22 -5.32 -7.39
C LEU A 268 10.26 -5.71 -8.45
N GLN A 269 11.55 -5.42 -8.19
CA GLN A 269 12.67 -5.74 -9.08
C GLN A 269 12.82 -7.25 -9.30
N ALA A 270 12.72 -8.02 -8.22
CA ALA A 270 12.82 -9.47 -8.26
C ALA A 270 11.48 -10.17 -8.61
N ASP A 271 10.44 -9.41 -9.01
CA ASP A 271 9.08 -9.90 -9.29
C ASP A 271 8.52 -10.84 -8.20
N ILE A 272 8.92 -10.59 -6.93
CA ILE A 272 8.41 -11.30 -5.76
C ILE A 272 6.92 -11.01 -5.58
N THR A 273 6.52 -9.78 -5.90
CA THR A 273 5.12 -9.36 -5.92
C THR A 273 4.91 -8.20 -6.88
N ARG A 274 3.66 -8.03 -7.33
CA ARG A 274 3.23 -6.90 -8.18
C ARG A 274 2.23 -5.97 -7.47
N ALA A 275 1.89 -6.26 -6.21
CA ALA A 275 1.01 -5.43 -5.40
C ALA A 275 1.62 -5.25 -4.00
N ALA A 276 1.89 -4.01 -3.62
CA ALA A 276 2.43 -3.69 -2.30
C ALA A 276 1.64 -2.56 -1.64
N THR A 277 1.57 -2.58 -0.31
CA THR A 277 1.02 -1.47 0.46
C THR A 277 1.91 -1.10 1.61
N LEU A 278 1.99 0.20 1.92
CA LEU A 278 2.75 0.73 3.04
C LEU A 278 1.88 1.66 3.90
N MET A 279 1.75 1.35 5.19
CA MET A 279 1.18 2.25 6.20
C MET A 279 2.29 3.07 6.86
N LEU A 280 2.32 4.38 6.62
CA LEU A 280 3.36 5.26 7.14
C LEU A 280 3.26 5.54 8.64
N GLY A 281 2.10 5.27 9.23
CA GLY A 281 1.85 5.42 10.66
C GLY A 281 0.50 4.84 11.02
N ARG A 282 -0.03 5.23 12.17
CA ARG A 282 -1.37 4.89 12.65
C ARG A 282 -2.10 6.12 13.13
N ASP A 283 -3.41 6.10 13.00
CA ASP A 283 -4.22 7.11 13.67
C ASP A 283 -4.04 7.02 15.20
N LEU A 284 -4.11 8.18 15.86
CA LEU A 284 -3.83 8.40 17.29
C LEU A 284 -2.38 8.15 17.75
N SER A 285 -1.48 7.81 16.83
CA SER A 285 -0.09 7.53 17.18
C SER A 285 0.67 8.76 17.66
N GLY A 286 1.38 8.61 18.78
CA GLY A 286 2.23 9.64 19.36
C GLY A 286 3.61 9.75 18.69
N THR A 287 3.89 9.00 17.63
CA THR A 287 5.21 8.97 16.97
C THR A 287 5.69 10.36 16.58
N THR A 288 6.98 10.60 16.76
CA THR A 288 7.66 11.85 16.42
C THR A 288 8.60 11.62 15.24
N PHE A 289 8.85 12.68 14.46
CA PHE A 289 9.80 12.67 13.34
C PHE A 289 10.70 13.92 13.40
N PRO A 290 11.69 13.94 14.31
CA PRO A 290 12.59 15.10 14.45
C PRO A 290 13.30 15.47 13.14
N GLU A 291 13.59 14.50 12.27
CA GLU A 291 14.20 14.69 10.95
C GLU A 291 13.36 15.56 10.02
N ALA A 292 12.05 15.68 10.27
CA ALA A 292 11.18 16.59 9.55
C ALA A 292 11.42 18.07 9.91
N GLY A 293 12.26 18.37 10.91
CA GLY A 293 12.46 19.71 11.44
C GLY A 293 11.38 20.14 12.43
N TYR A 294 10.62 19.19 12.99
CA TYR A 294 9.60 19.43 14.01
C TYR A 294 9.77 18.46 15.19
N ILE A 295 9.78 19.00 16.41
CA ILE A 295 9.90 18.22 17.65
C ILE A 295 8.52 18.16 18.32
N GLY A 296 7.83 17.05 18.14
CA GLY A 296 6.52 16.77 18.73
C GLY A 296 5.83 15.59 18.06
N GLY A 297 4.73 15.11 18.64
CA GLY A 297 3.96 13.98 18.10
C GLY A 297 3.20 14.36 16.82
N TRP A 298 3.21 13.47 15.83
CA TRP A 298 2.51 13.66 14.54
C TRP A 298 1.01 13.84 14.74
N HIS A 299 0.37 12.97 15.55
CA HIS A 299 -1.04 13.14 15.88
C HIS A 299 -1.30 14.48 16.59
N GLY A 300 -0.47 14.84 17.57
CA GLY A 300 -0.61 16.07 18.33
C GLY A 300 -0.58 17.33 17.45
N ILE A 301 0.38 17.43 16.53
CA ILE A 301 0.51 18.60 15.64
C ILE A 301 -0.60 18.67 14.58
N SER A 302 -1.23 17.53 14.25
CA SER A 302 -2.38 17.51 13.33
C SER A 302 -3.60 18.25 13.91
N HIS A 303 -3.70 18.37 15.24
CA HIS A 303 -4.67 19.22 15.95
C HIS A 303 -4.19 20.67 16.04
N HIS A 304 -3.85 21.26 14.89
CA HIS A 304 -3.15 22.54 14.80
C HIS A 304 -3.94 23.77 15.33
N GLY A 305 -5.24 23.66 15.63
CA GLY A 305 -6.02 24.75 16.24
C GLY A 305 -6.27 25.93 15.31
N ASP A 306 -6.14 25.74 13.99
CA ASP A 306 -6.02 26.80 12.99
C ASP A 306 -4.88 27.84 13.23
N ILE A 307 -3.98 27.57 14.18
CA ILE A 307 -2.83 28.43 14.51
C ILE A 307 -1.79 28.34 13.38
N PRO A 308 -1.38 29.47 12.76
CA PRO A 308 -0.45 29.46 11.63
C PRO A 308 0.88 28.73 11.89
N ALA A 309 1.49 28.94 13.06
CA ALA A 309 2.73 28.28 13.43
C ALA A 309 2.59 26.74 13.52
N ASN A 310 1.47 26.26 14.07
CA ASN A 310 1.20 24.84 14.17
C ASN A 310 0.94 24.22 12.80
N LYS A 311 0.23 24.92 11.90
CA LYS A 311 0.05 24.46 10.51
C LYS A 311 1.38 24.36 9.76
N ALA A 312 2.28 25.33 9.96
CA ALA A 312 3.63 25.27 9.37
C ALA A 312 4.44 24.08 9.93
N GLY A 313 4.41 23.87 11.25
CA GLY A 313 5.01 22.69 11.88
C GLY A 313 4.42 21.38 11.36
N TYR A 314 3.11 21.34 11.15
CA TYR A 314 2.46 20.17 10.58
C TYR A 314 2.88 19.92 9.12
N ALA A 315 2.97 20.98 8.33
CA ALA A 315 3.40 20.93 6.94
C ALA A 315 4.82 20.38 6.79
N LEU A 316 5.72 20.65 7.74
CA LEU A 316 7.06 20.07 7.78
C LEU A 316 7.02 18.55 7.86
N VAL A 317 6.21 17.98 8.77
CA VAL A 317 6.02 16.53 8.90
C VAL A 317 5.42 15.93 7.63
N ASN A 318 4.38 16.57 7.06
CA ASN A 318 3.79 16.09 5.80
C ASN A 318 4.79 16.12 4.64
N ARG A 319 5.60 17.18 4.53
CA ARG A 319 6.64 17.34 3.51
C ARG A 319 7.69 16.25 3.64
N TYR A 320 8.17 15.97 4.84
CA TYR A 320 9.14 14.89 5.10
C TYR A 320 8.67 13.52 4.59
N HIS A 321 7.38 13.19 4.73
CA HIS A 321 6.85 11.95 4.15
C HIS A 321 6.79 11.98 2.61
N VAL A 322 6.62 13.16 2.00
CA VAL A 322 6.71 13.31 0.54
C VAL A 322 8.16 13.28 0.04
N GLU A 323 9.12 13.75 0.84
CA GLU A 323 10.56 13.59 0.57
C GLU A 323 10.95 12.11 0.54
N ASN A 324 10.43 11.32 1.48
CA ASN A 324 10.61 9.87 1.49
C ASN A 324 9.93 9.17 0.29
N LEU A 325 8.76 9.64 -0.15
CA LEU A 325 8.15 9.17 -1.40
C LEU A 325 9.03 9.50 -2.61
N ALA A 326 9.59 10.71 -2.67
CA ALA A 326 10.49 11.11 -3.76
C ALA A 326 11.77 10.25 -3.78
N TYR A 327 12.32 9.91 -2.62
CA TYR A 327 13.42 8.95 -2.50
C TYR A 327 13.06 7.59 -3.10
N PHE A 328 11.92 7.02 -2.71
CA PHE A 328 11.44 5.72 -3.22
C PHE A 328 11.25 5.75 -4.74
N ALA A 329 10.58 6.77 -5.26
CA ALA A 329 10.33 6.91 -6.69
C ALA A 329 11.60 7.11 -7.51
N LYS A 330 12.59 7.86 -6.99
CA LYS A 330 13.91 7.96 -7.63
C LYS A 330 14.65 6.63 -7.65
N LYS A 331 14.54 5.82 -6.59
CA LYS A 331 15.09 4.46 -6.62
C LYS A 331 14.41 3.60 -7.68
N LEU A 332 13.09 3.63 -7.78
CA LEU A 332 12.37 2.94 -8.86
C LEU A 332 12.82 3.43 -10.25
N GLN A 333 12.98 4.74 -10.43
CA GLN A 333 13.45 5.33 -11.68
C GLN A 333 14.87 4.88 -12.06
N ASN A 334 15.73 4.67 -11.06
CA ASN A 334 17.12 4.24 -11.26
C ASN A 334 17.29 2.71 -11.32
N THR A 335 16.20 1.94 -11.22
CA THR A 335 16.24 0.48 -11.29
C THR A 335 15.72 0.01 -12.65
N PRO A 336 16.59 -0.51 -13.54
CA PRO A 336 16.16 -1.04 -14.83
C PRO A 336 15.14 -2.17 -14.69
N ASP A 337 14.16 -2.20 -15.59
CA ASP A 337 13.13 -3.25 -15.68
C ASP A 337 12.65 -3.34 -17.14
N GLY A 338 12.98 -4.43 -17.82
CA GLY A 338 12.59 -4.64 -19.22
C GLY A 338 13.05 -3.54 -20.18
N ASP A 339 12.07 -2.88 -20.82
CA ASP A 339 12.24 -1.80 -21.80
C ASP A 339 12.32 -0.40 -21.18
N GLY A 340 12.24 -0.30 -19.85
CA GLY A 340 12.34 0.94 -19.10
C GLY A 340 12.97 0.74 -17.72
N ASN A 341 12.41 1.42 -16.73
CA ASN A 341 12.74 1.28 -15.32
C ASN A 341 11.49 0.94 -14.50
N LEU A 342 11.66 0.50 -13.26
CA LEU A 342 10.52 0.13 -12.41
C LEU A 342 9.47 1.24 -12.25
N LEU A 343 9.88 2.52 -12.26
CA LEU A 343 8.93 3.63 -12.15
C LEU A 343 8.01 3.70 -13.39
N ASP A 344 8.49 3.26 -14.54
CA ASP A 344 7.70 3.19 -15.78
C ASP A 344 6.62 2.10 -15.69
N HIS A 345 6.84 1.03 -14.92
CA HIS A 345 5.95 -0.15 -14.85
C HIS A 345 5.10 -0.22 -13.56
N VAL A 346 5.08 0.84 -12.76
CA VAL A 346 4.34 0.92 -11.50
C VAL A 346 3.39 2.11 -11.47
N LEU A 347 2.25 1.94 -10.80
CA LEU A 347 1.41 3.03 -10.33
C LEU A 347 1.43 3.08 -8.80
N ILE A 348 1.87 4.19 -8.25
CA ILE A 348 1.87 4.48 -6.83
C ILE A 348 0.67 5.40 -6.53
N TYR A 349 -0.20 4.98 -5.62
CA TYR A 349 -1.26 5.80 -5.06
C TYR A 349 -0.93 6.12 -3.60
N LYS A 350 -0.57 7.37 -3.31
CA LYS A 350 -0.38 7.88 -1.95
C LYS A 350 -1.56 8.74 -1.54
N GLY A 351 -2.17 8.45 -0.39
CA GLY A 351 -3.25 9.29 0.13
C GLY A 351 -3.51 9.16 1.62
N SER A 352 -4.49 9.91 2.09
CA SER A 352 -5.08 9.83 3.44
C SER A 352 -6.60 9.86 3.34
N ASN A 353 -7.28 9.42 4.40
CA ASN A 353 -8.74 9.52 4.48
C ASN A 353 -9.20 10.86 5.07
N MET A 354 -8.32 11.71 5.60
CA MET A 354 -8.66 13.04 6.15
C MET A 354 -8.04 14.15 5.30
N GLY A 355 -8.79 15.23 5.07
CA GLY A 355 -8.25 16.44 4.44
C GLY A 355 -7.78 17.47 5.47
N ASN A 356 -8.50 17.61 6.58
CA ASN A 356 -8.11 18.47 7.70
C ASN A 356 -8.36 17.74 9.02
N SER A 357 -7.29 17.27 9.65
CA SER A 357 -7.39 16.50 10.89
C SER A 357 -7.68 17.31 12.13
N HIS A 358 -7.43 18.62 12.15
CA HIS A 358 -7.86 19.45 13.27
C HIS A 358 -9.39 19.43 13.42
N ARG A 359 -10.11 19.42 12.29
CA ARG A 359 -11.57 19.38 12.23
C ARG A 359 -12.14 17.96 12.05
N HIS A 360 -11.28 16.94 11.95
CA HIS A 360 -11.64 15.59 11.50
C HIS A 360 -12.45 15.58 10.20
N ALA A 361 -12.10 16.47 9.27
CA ALA A 361 -12.74 16.62 7.98
C ALA A 361 -12.21 15.60 6.98
N HIS A 362 -13.10 15.06 6.17
CA HIS A 362 -12.85 13.98 5.20
C HIS A 362 -13.04 14.45 3.76
N GLU A 363 -13.19 15.76 3.58
CA GLU A 363 -13.24 16.48 2.32
C GLU A 363 -11.85 16.92 1.87
N LYS A 364 -11.62 17.03 0.56
CA LYS A 364 -10.35 17.49 -0.04
C LYS A 364 -9.13 16.75 0.49
N VAL A 365 -9.21 15.43 0.49
CA VAL A 365 -8.16 14.58 1.05
C VAL A 365 -6.90 14.61 0.20
N PRO A 366 -5.70 14.57 0.83
CA PRO A 366 -4.44 14.61 0.12
C PRO A 366 -4.29 13.37 -0.77
N THR A 367 -4.09 13.58 -2.07
CA THR A 367 -3.99 12.52 -3.08
C THR A 367 -2.87 12.78 -4.08
N ILE A 368 -2.00 11.77 -4.26
CA ILE A 368 -0.93 11.75 -5.27
C ILE A 368 -1.02 10.42 -6.03
N LEU A 369 -0.94 10.51 -7.36
CA LEU A 369 -0.58 9.40 -8.22
C LEU A 369 0.83 9.64 -8.78
N LEU A 370 1.67 8.60 -8.78
CA LEU A 370 3.06 8.69 -9.23
C LEU A 370 3.45 7.42 -9.96
N GLY A 371 4.18 7.55 -11.06
CA GLY A 371 4.66 6.41 -11.86
C GLY A 371 4.30 6.55 -13.33
N GLY A 372 4.55 5.49 -14.08
CA GLY A 372 4.41 5.49 -15.53
C GLY A 372 3.52 4.40 -16.11
N ILE A 373 3.05 3.44 -15.27
CA ILE A 373 2.26 2.23 -15.63
C ILE A 373 2.13 1.95 -17.14
N ASP A 374 3.28 1.65 -17.74
CA ASP A 374 3.47 1.23 -19.11
C ASP A 374 3.06 2.24 -20.18
N GLY A 375 3.33 3.52 -19.93
CA GLY A 375 3.04 4.62 -20.85
C GLY A 375 1.56 5.00 -20.95
N THR A 376 0.69 4.35 -20.16
CA THR A 376 -0.76 4.62 -20.16
C THR A 376 -1.17 5.72 -19.19
N PHE A 377 -0.23 6.27 -18.42
CA PHE A 377 -0.47 7.29 -17.42
C PHE A 377 0.46 8.50 -17.62
N PRO A 378 -0.02 9.59 -18.25
CA PRO A 378 0.78 10.79 -18.42
C PRO A 378 0.93 11.54 -17.07
N GLY A 379 2.16 11.88 -16.68
CA GLY A 379 2.41 12.74 -15.53
C GLY A 379 2.22 14.22 -15.86
N ASN A 380 2.89 15.09 -15.08
CA ASN A 380 2.82 16.55 -15.15
C ASN A 380 1.39 17.11 -15.20
N ARG A 381 0.53 16.67 -14.27
CA ARG A 381 -0.85 17.17 -14.19
C ARG A 381 -1.25 17.48 -12.75
N HIS A 382 -2.01 18.56 -12.59
CA HIS A 382 -2.82 18.81 -11.43
C HIS A 382 -4.28 18.76 -11.86
N LEU A 383 -5.02 17.78 -11.34
CA LEU A 383 -6.45 17.64 -11.58
C LEU A 383 -7.22 18.29 -10.43
N VAL A 384 -8.14 19.19 -10.74
CA VAL A 384 -8.92 19.92 -9.73
C VAL A 384 -10.40 19.62 -9.90
N PHE A 385 -11.01 19.08 -8.85
CA PHE A 385 -12.46 18.87 -8.81
C PHE A 385 -13.12 19.92 -7.91
N PRO A 386 -14.30 20.45 -8.29
CA PRO A 386 -15.08 21.29 -7.41
C PRO A 386 -15.45 20.55 -6.11
N ASP A 387 -15.55 21.29 -5.02
CA ASP A 387 -15.90 20.77 -3.71
C ASP A 387 -17.19 19.92 -3.74
N ASN A 388 -17.20 18.78 -3.06
CA ASN A 388 -18.34 17.87 -2.93
C ASN A 388 -18.83 17.22 -4.23
N THR A 389 -18.05 17.30 -5.32
CA THR A 389 -18.44 16.70 -6.61
C THR A 389 -17.78 15.37 -6.89
N GLN A 390 -16.61 15.10 -6.30
CA GLN A 390 -15.83 13.91 -6.62
C GLN A 390 -15.36 13.15 -5.37
N ARG A 391 -15.40 11.82 -5.45
CA ARG A 391 -15.09 10.92 -4.32
C ARG A 391 -13.89 10.04 -4.60
N CYS A 392 -13.13 9.68 -3.55
CA CYS A 392 -11.98 8.79 -3.66
C CYS A 392 -12.34 7.42 -4.27
N ALA A 393 -13.54 6.90 -4.03
CA ALA A 393 -13.97 5.63 -4.62
C ALA A 393 -14.01 5.66 -6.16
N ASN A 394 -14.28 6.81 -6.78
CA ASN A 394 -14.26 6.97 -8.25
C ASN A 394 -12.82 6.92 -8.79
N LEU A 395 -11.86 7.42 -8.02
CA LEU A 395 -10.43 7.25 -8.32
C LEU A 395 -10.05 5.77 -8.28
N LEU A 396 -10.48 5.03 -7.25
CA LEU A 396 -10.20 3.58 -7.15
C LEU A 396 -10.76 2.80 -8.34
N LEU A 397 -11.97 3.12 -8.80
CA LEU A 397 -12.56 2.49 -9.97
C LEU A 397 -11.71 2.73 -11.23
N SER A 398 -11.22 3.96 -11.39
CA SER A 398 -10.37 4.35 -12.53
C SER A 398 -9.03 3.62 -12.50
N ILE A 399 -8.45 3.46 -11.30
CA ILE A 399 -7.24 2.65 -11.11
C ILE A 399 -7.51 1.21 -11.54
N LEU A 400 -8.62 0.58 -11.13
CA LEU A 400 -8.94 -0.79 -11.57
C LEU A 400 -9.02 -0.90 -13.10
N HIS A 401 -9.66 0.06 -13.77
CA HIS A 401 -9.75 0.10 -15.24
C HIS A 401 -8.36 0.25 -15.89
N MET A 402 -7.43 1.03 -15.31
CA MET A 402 -6.04 1.11 -15.80
C MET A 402 -5.29 -0.23 -15.72
N PHE A 403 -5.67 -1.09 -14.76
CA PHE A 403 -5.20 -2.48 -14.64
C PHE A 403 -6.06 -3.48 -15.44
N GLY A 404 -6.98 -3.00 -16.29
CA GLY A 404 -7.88 -3.81 -17.11
C GLY A 404 -8.81 -4.71 -16.27
N ILE A 405 -9.16 -4.27 -15.07
CA ILE A 405 -10.12 -4.94 -14.19
C ILE A 405 -11.46 -4.23 -14.39
N GLU A 406 -12.24 -4.73 -15.34
CA GLU A 406 -13.56 -4.17 -15.65
C GLU A 406 -14.54 -4.46 -14.51
N ARG A 407 -14.97 -3.40 -13.84
CA ARG A 407 -16.02 -3.41 -12.81
C ARG A 407 -16.92 -2.20 -12.98
N GLU A 408 -18.18 -2.36 -12.61
CA GLU A 408 -19.15 -1.27 -12.58
C GLU A 408 -18.96 -0.35 -11.36
N SER A 409 -18.44 -0.90 -10.25
CA SER A 409 -18.25 -0.16 -9.01
C SER A 409 -17.20 -0.78 -8.06
N ILE A 410 -16.64 0.04 -7.18
CA ILE A 410 -15.89 -0.33 -5.97
C ILE A 410 -16.30 0.59 -4.81
N GLY A 411 -16.64 0.02 -3.67
CA GLY A 411 -17.12 0.77 -2.51
C GLY A 411 -18.29 1.68 -2.86
N GLU A 412 -18.19 2.96 -2.47
CA GLU A 412 -19.19 3.99 -2.76
C GLU A 412 -19.00 4.67 -4.13
N SER A 413 -18.28 4.08 -5.09
CA SER A 413 -18.06 4.70 -6.40
C SER A 413 -19.38 4.91 -7.15
N THR A 414 -19.50 6.05 -7.84
CA THR A 414 -20.63 6.44 -8.71
C THR A 414 -20.21 6.62 -10.17
N GLY A 415 -18.92 6.45 -10.46
CA GLY A 415 -18.33 6.60 -11.78
C GLY A 415 -16.81 6.58 -11.70
N THR A 416 -16.15 7.10 -12.73
CA THR A 416 -14.69 7.19 -12.82
C THR A 416 -14.21 8.65 -12.68
N VAL A 417 -12.91 8.79 -12.47
CA VAL A 417 -12.13 10.03 -12.57
C VAL A 417 -11.42 9.99 -13.92
N PRO A 418 -11.45 11.06 -14.74
CA PRO A 418 -10.72 11.10 -16.00
C PRO A 418 -9.21 11.19 -15.72
N LEU A 419 -8.54 10.04 -15.68
CA LEU A 419 -7.09 9.94 -15.42
C LEU A 419 -6.24 9.97 -16.69
N VAL A 420 -6.82 9.88 -17.89
CA VAL A 420 -6.11 9.86 -19.18
C VAL A 420 -6.84 10.71 -20.18
#